data_AF-H2LJF9-F1
#
_entry.id   AF-H2LJF9-F1
#
_cell.length_a   1.000
_cell.length_b   1.000
_cell.length_c   1.000
_cell.angle_alpha   90.00
_cell.angle_beta   90.00
_cell.angle_gamma   90.00
#
_symmetry.space_group_name_H-M   'P 1'
#
loop_
_entity.id
_entity.type
_entity.pdbx_description
1 polymer ?
#
loop_
_entity_poly.entity_id
_entity_poly.type
_entity_poly.pdbx_seq_one_letter_code
_entity_poly.pdbx_strand_id
1 'polypeptide(L)'
;MGRKQNYRKHKTLIRIINIILINGLFWWVSAIFDESARKDDEVFRLAVADLNLNNEILETEKITISVEFVDGNNPFQAVQEGRMILPRV
;
A
#
# COMPACT_ATOMS: atom_id res chain seq x y z
N MET A 1 -20.30 24.80 29.04
CA MET A 1 -20.52 24.06 27.77
C MET A 1 -19.25 23.78 26.94
N GLY A 2 -18.09 24.40 27.21
CA GLY A 2 -16.90 24.35 26.32
C GLY A 2 -16.01 23.09 26.32
N ARG A 3 -16.02 22.24 27.37
CA ARG A 3 -15.11 21.06 27.45
C ARG A 3 -15.52 19.90 26.53
N LYS A 4 -16.84 19.65 26.36
CA LYS A 4 -17.35 18.56 25.49
C LYS A 4 -17.14 18.83 24.00
N GLN A 5 -17.23 20.10 23.57
CA GLN A 5 -17.03 20.48 22.17
C GLN A 5 -15.55 20.38 21.79
N ASN A 6 -14.65 20.71 22.72
CA ASN A 6 -13.21 20.56 22.55
C ASN A 6 -12.81 19.08 22.45
N TYR A 7 -13.34 18.21 23.31
CA TYR A 7 -13.14 16.75 23.22
C TYR A 7 -13.64 16.16 21.87
N ARG A 8 -14.80 16.62 21.39
CA ARG A 8 -15.35 16.20 20.08
C ARG A 8 -14.45 16.66 18.93
N LYS A 9 -13.99 17.91 18.94
CA LYS A 9 -13.03 18.43 17.94
C LYS A 9 -11.70 17.70 17.97
N HIS A 10 -11.15 17.38 19.14
CA HIS A 10 -9.91 16.62 19.29
C HIS A 10 -10.03 15.20 18.71
N LYS A 11 -11.14 14.50 18.98
CA LYS A 11 -11.41 13.18 18.38
C LYS A 11 -11.56 13.25 16.86
N THR A 12 -12.22 14.28 16.34
CA THR A 12 -12.35 14.50 14.90
C THR A 12 -10.99 14.83 14.26
N LEU A 13 -10.16 15.64 14.91
CA LEU A 13 -8.80 15.94 14.43
C LEU A 13 -7.92 14.70 14.41
N ILE A 14 -7.93 13.90 15.48
CA ILE A 14 -7.15 12.64 15.55
C ILE A 14 -7.64 11.67 14.47
N ARG A 15 -8.95 11.60 14.22
CA ARG A 15 -9.51 10.82 13.10
C ARG A 15 -9.04 11.34 11.75
N ILE A 16 -9.08 12.64 11.49
CA ILE A 16 -8.63 13.25 10.24
C ILE A 16 -7.13 13.04 10.04
N ILE A 17 -6.32 13.22 11.09
CA ILE A 17 -4.88 12.98 11.07
C ILE A 17 -4.59 11.50 10.79
N ASN A 18 -5.26 10.56 11.47
CA ASN A 18 -5.11 9.13 11.17
C ASN A 18 -5.59 8.78 9.77
N ILE A 19 -6.68 9.37 9.26
CA ILE A 19 -7.13 9.17 7.89
C ILE A 19 -6.07 9.66 6.91
N ILE A 20 -5.51 10.86 7.12
CA ILE A 20 -4.45 11.42 6.26
C ILE A 20 -3.15 10.60 6.34
N LEU A 21 -2.76 10.14 7.54
CA LEU A 21 -1.53 9.36 7.73
C LEU A 21 -1.66 7.91 7.20
N ILE A 22 -2.82 7.28 7.37
CA ILE A 22 -3.09 5.91 6.89
C ILE A 22 -3.34 5.92 5.36
N ASN A 23 -4.15 6.85 4.85
CA ASN A 23 -4.46 6.92 3.41
C ASN A 23 -3.36 7.61 2.59
N GLY A 24 -2.52 8.44 3.20
CA GLY A 24 -1.44 9.16 2.52
C GLY A 24 -0.12 8.39 2.43
N LEU A 25 0.03 7.28 3.16
CA LEU A 25 1.32 6.58 3.25
C LEU A 25 1.24 5.05 3.13
N PHE A 26 0.10 4.39 3.37
CA PHE A 26 0.21 3.10 4.05
C PHE A 26 -0.17 1.81 3.31
N TRP A 27 -0.74 1.80 2.09
CA TRP A 27 -1.13 0.52 1.47
C TRP A 27 -0.86 0.36 -0.02
N TRP A 28 0.20 0.98 -0.53
CA TRP A 28 0.64 0.74 -1.90
C TRP A 28 1.69 -0.35 -1.82
N VAL A 29 1.23 -1.60 -1.87
CA VAL A 29 2.16 -2.75 -1.91
C VAL A 29 2.65 -2.88 -3.33
N SER A 30 3.97 -2.88 -3.46
CA SER A 30 4.65 -2.81 -4.74
C SER A 30 5.67 -3.92 -4.81
N ALA A 31 5.72 -4.62 -5.94
CA ALA A 31 6.65 -5.70 -6.18
C ALA A 31 7.42 -5.47 -7.48
N ILE A 32 8.72 -5.78 -7.45
CA ILE A 32 9.57 -5.84 -8.63
C ILE A 32 10.08 -7.25 -8.73
N PHE A 33 9.83 -7.88 -9.88
CA PHE A 33 10.27 -9.24 -10.15
C PHE A 33 11.26 -9.24 -11.31
N ASP A 34 12.15 -10.23 -11.30
CA ASP A 34 12.93 -10.56 -12.49
C ASP A 34 11.98 -11.06 -13.60
N GLU A 35 12.29 -10.81 -14.88
CA GLU A 35 11.47 -11.28 -16.01
C GLU A 35 11.19 -12.80 -15.99
N SER A 36 12.09 -13.60 -15.42
CA SER A 36 11.95 -15.05 -15.26
C SER A 36 11.07 -15.47 -14.08
N ALA A 37 10.80 -14.57 -13.13
CA ALA A 37 10.10 -14.84 -11.87
C ALA A 37 8.56 -14.81 -11.98
N ARG A 38 8.01 -15.39 -13.07
CA ARG A 38 6.57 -15.41 -13.34
C ARG A 38 5.75 -16.12 -12.26
N LYS A 39 6.30 -17.19 -11.69
CA LYS A 39 5.65 -17.94 -10.62
C LYS A 39 5.53 -17.12 -9.33
N ASP A 40 6.46 -16.21 -9.09
CA ASP A 40 6.44 -15.36 -7.90
C ASP A 40 5.33 -14.30 -8.02
N ASP A 41 5.11 -13.72 -9.21
CA ASP A 41 3.95 -12.83 -9.46
C ASP A 41 2.61 -13.56 -9.28
N GLU A 42 2.49 -14.79 -9.80
CA GLU A 42 1.27 -15.58 -9.64
C GLU A 42 0.95 -15.83 -8.16
N VAL A 43 1.92 -16.33 -7.39
CA VAL A 43 1.75 -16.59 -5.95
C VAL A 43 1.50 -15.30 -5.18
N PHE A 44 2.21 -14.21 -5.54
CA PHE A 44 2.02 -12.90 -4.93
C PHE A 44 0.60 -12.37 -5.13
N ARG A 45 0.07 -12.43 -6.36
CA ARG A 45 -1.30 -12.01 -6.68
C ARG A 45 -2.36 -12.84 -5.96
N LEU A 46 -2.14 -14.16 -5.84
CA LEU A 46 -3.04 -15.04 -5.08
C LEU A 46 -3.07 -14.67 -3.60
N ALA A 47 -1.90 -14.44 -2.99
CA ALA A 47 -1.83 -14.02 -1.59
C ALA A 47 -2.55 -12.68 -1.35
N VAL A 48 -2.41 -11.73 -2.26
CA VAL A 48 -3.13 -10.44 -2.21
C VAL A 48 -4.64 -10.66 -2.35
N ALA A 49 -5.08 -11.56 -3.23
CA ALA A 49 -6.50 -11.89 -3.39
C ALA A 49 -7.07 -12.53 -2.11
N ASP A 50 -6.35 -13.48 -1.50
CA ASP A 50 -6.76 -14.15 -0.26
C ASP A 50 -6.90 -13.15 0.89
N LEU A 51 -5.95 -12.22 1.03
CA LEU A 51 -6.02 -11.14 2.02
C LEU A 51 -7.18 -10.18 1.75
N ASN A 52 -7.45 -9.85 0.49
CA ASN A 52 -8.57 -9.02 0.10
C ASN A 52 -9.93 -9.69 0.31
N LEU A 53 -10.02 -11.02 0.30
CA LEU A 53 -11.23 -11.75 0.61
C LEU A 53 -11.45 -11.92 2.12
N ASN A 54 -10.40 -11.76 2.92
CA ASN A 54 -10.48 -11.89 4.37
C ASN A 54 -10.94 -10.59 5.03
N ASN A 55 -12.25 -10.51 5.31
CA ASN A 55 -12.87 -9.37 5.98
C ASN A 55 -12.46 -9.21 7.45
N GLU A 56 -11.76 -10.17 8.07
CA GLU A 56 -11.23 -10.01 9.45
C GLU A 56 -9.92 -9.20 9.49
N ILE A 57 -9.23 -9.09 8.35
CA ILE A 57 -7.93 -8.41 8.24
C ILE A 57 -8.11 -7.01 7.62
N LEU A 58 -8.90 -6.91 6.55
CA LEU A 58 -9.19 -5.66 5.85
C LEU A 58 -10.71 -5.48 5.69
N GLU A 59 -11.35 -5.09 6.79
CA GLU A 59 -12.81 -4.95 6.89
C GLU A 59 -13.40 -3.96 5.88
N THR A 60 -12.71 -2.85 5.61
CA THR A 60 -13.24 -1.74 4.79
C THR A 60 -12.32 -1.29 3.66
N GLU A 61 -11.12 -1.85 3.57
CA GLU A 61 -10.09 -1.46 2.60
C GLU A 61 -9.72 -2.65 1.71
N LYS A 62 -9.21 -2.37 0.52
CA LYS A 62 -8.67 -3.38 -0.40
C LYS A 62 -7.22 -3.03 -0.70
N ILE A 63 -6.36 -4.04 -0.70
CA ILE A 63 -4.99 -3.94 -1.17
C ILE A 63 -5.03 -3.76 -2.68
N THR A 64 -4.48 -2.63 -3.14
CA THR A 64 -4.13 -2.41 -4.54
C THR A 64 -2.64 -2.66 -4.70
N ILE A 65 -2.24 -3.26 -5.83
CA ILE A 65 -0.84 -3.58 -6.12
C ILE A 65 -0.39 -3.03 -7.46
N SER A 66 0.89 -2.71 -7.53
CA SER A 66 1.62 -2.46 -8.77
C SER A 66 2.80 -3.43 -8.84
N VAL A 67 2.94 -4.12 -9.96
CA VAL A 67 3.99 -5.11 -10.20
C VAL A 67 4.72 -4.72 -11.48
N GLU A 68 6.05 -4.67 -11.41
CA GLU A 68 6.91 -4.40 -12.55
C GLU A 68 7.92 -5.53 -12.75
N PHE A 69 8.19 -5.88 -14.01
CA PHE A 69 9.21 -6.87 -14.36
C PHE A 69 10.46 -6.16 -14.90
N VAL A 70 11.62 -6.54 -14.38
CA VAL A 70 12.91 -5.97 -14.79
C VAL A 70 13.89 -7.07 -15.19
N ASP A 71 14.86 -6.73 -16.03
CA ASP A 71 16.03 -7.60 -16.23
C ASP A 71 16.84 -7.60 -14.93
N GLY A 72 16.94 -8.74 -14.25
CA GLY A 72 17.69 -8.86 -13.00
C GLY A 72 19.19 -8.63 -13.16
N ASN A 73 19.71 -8.61 -14.38
CA ASN A 73 21.09 -8.22 -14.67
C ASN A 73 21.26 -6.70 -14.87
N ASN A 74 20.17 -5.93 -14.89
CA ASN A 74 20.18 -4.48 -15.05
C ASN A 74 19.80 -3.76 -13.75
N PRO A 75 20.77 -3.50 -12.85
CA PRO A 75 20.50 -2.85 -11.56
C PRO A 75 19.99 -1.41 -11.71
N PHE A 76 20.29 -0.73 -12.82
CA PHE A 76 19.81 0.63 -13.06
C PHE A 76 18.31 0.65 -13.34
N GLN A 77 17.82 -0.30 -14.15
CA GLN A 77 16.39 -0.47 -14.40
C GLN A 77 15.64 -0.81 -13.11
N ALA A 78 16.15 -1.73 -12.29
CA ALA A 78 15.55 -2.07 -11.01
C ALA A 78 15.39 -0.84 -10.08
N VAL A 79 16.40 0.02 -10.02
CA VAL A 79 16.34 1.27 -9.23
C VAL A 79 15.38 2.28 -9.85
N GLN A 80 15.34 2.41 -11.17
CA GLN A 80 14.45 3.33 -11.87
C GLN A 80 12.99 2.96 -11.62
N GLU A 81 12.63 1.70 -11.87
CA GLU A 81 11.26 1.23 -11.69
C GLU A 81 10.85 1.27 -10.21
N GLY A 82 11.76 0.92 -9.29
CA GLY A 82 11.50 1.08 -7.85
C GLY A 82 11.24 2.51 -7.40
N ARG A 83 11.88 3.51 -8.05
CA ARG A 83 11.59 4.92 -7.79
C ARG A 83 10.29 5.40 -8.42
N MET A 84 9.84 4.81 -9.52
CA MET A 84 8.57 5.15 -10.16
C MET A 84 7.37 4.62 -9.37
N ILE A 85 7.55 3.48 -8.70
CA ILE A 85 6.48 2.82 -7.97
C ILE A 85 6.27 3.43 -6.55
N LEU A 86 7.27 4.12 -6.00
CA LEU A 86 7.09 4.90 -4.78
C LEU A 86 6.42 6.26 -5.08
N PRO A 87 5.43 6.71 -4.29
CA PRO A 87 4.86 8.04 -4.47
C PRO A 87 5.95 9.10 -4.31
N ARG A 88 6.13 9.92 -5.37
CA ARG A 88 7.01 11.09 -5.31
C ARG A 88 6.40 12.12 -4.36
N VAL A 89 7.10 12.35 -3.24
CA VAL A 89 6.87 13.44 -2.28
C VAL A 89 7.03 14.81 -2.92
#